data_AF-A0A8J5WJD4-F1
#
_entry.id   AF-A0A8J5WJD4-F1
#
_cell.length_a   1.000
_cell.length_b   1.000
_cell.length_c   1.000
_cell.angle_alpha   90.00
_cell.angle_beta   90.00
_cell.angle_gamma   90.00
#
_symmetry.space_group_name_H-M   'P 1'
#
loop_
_entity.id
_entity.type
_entity.pdbx_description
1 polymer ?
#
loop_
_entity_poly.entity_id
_entity_poly.type
_entity_poly.pdbx_seq_one_letter_code
_entity_poly.pdbx_strand_id
1 'polypeptide(L)'
;MWNSYEKGDRDAFVSMLEVLCSAKKTLEDIDLLHSMPEEGIVTGVGMYNMVFSALGKLKQVSFLSNLFEKMKINGIIPDVFTYNIMISSNGRVGLVDKDVSCEKAESRLAEIAVEKLL
;
A
#
# COMPACT_ATOMS: atom_id res chain seq x y z
N MET A 1 -3.10 -31.33 7.63
CA MET A 1 -3.57 -31.25 6.23
C MET A 1 -4.03 -29.83 6.01
N TRP A 2 -3.14 -28.95 5.52
CA TRP A 2 -3.45 -27.52 5.38
C TRP A 2 -3.45 -27.13 3.89
N ASN A 3 -4.59 -26.57 3.48
CA ASN A 3 -4.80 -25.55 2.44
C ASN A 3 -4.07 -25.62 1.09
N SER A 4 -4.48 -26.57 0.26
CA SER A 4 -4.45 -26.38 -1.19
C SER A 4 -5.58 -25.46 -1.69
N TYR A 5 -6.71 -25.37 -0.97
CA TYR A 5 -7.88 -24.55 -1.34
C TYR A 5 -7.67 -23.05 -1.03
N GLU A 6 -7.33 -22.63 0.20
CA GLU A 6 -7.06 -21.21 0.49
C GLU A 6 -5.88 -20.62 -0.31
N LYS A 7 -4.94 -21.48 -0.74
CA LYS A 7 -3.83 -21.05 -1.61
C LYS A 7 -4.33 -20.72 -3.02
N GLY A 8 -5.24 -21.53 -3.56
CA GLY A 8 -5.84 -21.30 -4.87
C GLY A 8 -6.68 -20.02 -4.90
N ASP A 9 -7.46 -19.77 -3.84
CA ASP A 9 -8.28 -18.56 -3.74
C ASP A 9 -7.38 -17.32 -3.66
N ARG A 10 -6.34 -17.35 -2.82
CA ARG A 10 -5.33 -16.28 -2.75
C ARG A 10 -4.73 -15.94 -4.12
N ASP A 11 -4.30 -16.96 -4.86
CA ASP A 11 -3.66 -16.78 -6.18
C ASP A 11 -4.65 -16.20 -7.20
N ALA A 12 -5.94 -16.55 -7.11
CA ALA A 12 -7.01 -15.95 -7.92
C ALA A 12 -7.19 -14.46 -7.60
N PHE A 13 -7.23 -14.07 -6.33
CA PHE A 13 -7.31 -12.66 -5.92
C PHE A 13 -6.10 -11.86 -6.36
N VAL A 14 -4.88 -12.41 -6.25
CA VAL A 14 -3.66 -11.76 -6.77
C VAL A 14 -3.78 -11.56 -8.28
N SER A 15 -4.23 -12.57 -9.02
CA SER A 15 -4.43 -12.46 -10.47
C SER A 15 -5.48 -11.39 -10.82
N MET A 16 -6.57 -11.29 -10.05
CA MET A 16 -7.58 -10.25 -10.23
C MET A 16 -7.01 -8.86 -9.95
N LEU A 17 -6.21 -8.70 -8.88
CA LEU A 17 -5.51 -7.45 -8.57
C LEU A 17 -4.55 -7.07 -9.71
N GLU A 18 -3.78 -8.01 -10.26
CA GLU A 18 -2.88 -7.72 -11.40
C GLU A 18 -3.65 -7.22 -12.63
N VAL A 19 -4.78 -7.84 -12.94
CA VAL A 19 -5.65 -7.47 -14.06
C VAL A 19 -6.28 -6.09 -13.84
N LEU A 20 -6.81 -5.82 -12.65
CA LEU A 20 -7.45 -4.54 -12.29
C LEU A 20 -6.42 -3.40 -12.24
N CYS A 21 -5.24 -3.66 -11.68
CA CYS A 21 -4.09 -2.74 -11.69
C CYS A 21 -3.69 -2.38 -13.13
N SER A 22 -3.61 -3.39 -14.01
CA SER A 22 -3.30 -3.20 -15.43
C SER A 22 -4.39 -2.43 -16.17
N ALA A 23 -5.66 -2.62 -15.77
CA ALA A 23 -6.82 -1.92 -16.29
C ALA A 23 -7.02 -0.51 -15.70
N LYS A 24 -6.16 -0.08 -14.75
CA LYS A 24 -6.26 1.20 -14.02
C LYS A 24 -7.55 1.35 -13.19
N LYS A 25 -8.19 0.22 -12.88
CA LYS A 25 -9.43 0.12 -12.10
C LYS A 25 -9.12 0.13 -10.61
N THR A 26 -8.61 1.29 -10.20
CA THR A 26 -7.98 1.52 -8.89
C THR A 26 -8.96 1.52 -7.73
N LEU A 27 -10.23 1.84 -7.97
CA LEU A 27 -11.29 1.71 -6.97
C LEU A 27 -11.63 0.24 -6.75
N GLU A 28 -11.82 -0.51 -7.84
CA GLU A 28 -12.13 -1.93 -7.78
C GLU A 28 -10.97 -2.75 -7.17
N ASP A 29 -9.71 -2.38 -7.42
CA ASP A 29 -8.53 -2.96 -6.75
C ASP A 29 -8.60 -2.80 -5.22
N ILE A 30 -8.99 -1.61 -4.75
CA ILE A 30 -9.07 -1.31 -3.33
C ILE A 30 -10.26 -2.04 -2.69
N ASP A 31 -11.42 -2.05 -3.36
CA ASP A 31 -12.59 -2.77 -2.89
C ASP A 31 -12.32 -4.27 -2.80
N LEU A 32 -11.59 -4.84 -3.77
CA LEU A 32 -11.18 -6.24 -3.74
C LEU A 32 -10.24 -6.53 -2.56
N LEU A 33 -9.27 -5.68 -2.27
CA LEU A 33 -8.43 -5.81 -1.07
C LEU A 33 -9.25 -5.77 0.23
N HIS A 34 -10.38 -5.07 0.25
CA HIS A 34 -11.25 -4.98 1.41
C HIS A 34 -12.18 -6.17 1.60
N SER A 35 -12.60 -6.83 0.51
CA SER A 35 -13.45 -8.03 0.61
C SER A 35 -12.65 -9.30 0.94
N MET A 36 -11.35 -9.35 0.64
CA MET A 36 -10.52 -10.53 0.88
C MET A 36 -10.55 -11.05 2.34
N PRO A 37 -10.47 -10.20 3.39
CA PRO A 37 -10.62 -10.66 4.77
C PRO A 37 -12.01 -11.22 5.09
N GLU A 38 -13.07 -10.73 4.44
CA GLU A 38 -14.44 -11.22 4.61
C GLU A 38 -14.59 -12.64 4.05
N GLU A 39 -13.85 -12.94 2.98
CA GLU A 39 -13.72 -14.27 2.36
C GLU A 39 -12.73 -15.19 3.10
N GLY A 40 -12.22 -14.77 4.27
CA GLY A 40 -11.26 -15.54 5.07
C GLY A 40 -9.82 -15.53 4.53
N ILE A 41 -9.52 -14.66 3.57
CA ILE A 41 -8.20 -14.58 2.94
C ILE A 41 -7.38 -13.48 3.62
N VAL A 42 -6.24 -13.89 4.19
CA VAL A 42 -5.29 -12.96 4.78
C VAL A 42 -4.66 -12.11 3.69
N THR A 43 -4.97 -10.80 3.71
CA THR A 43 -4.33 -9.83 2.84
C THR A 43 -2.89 -9.59 3.28
N GLY A 44 -1.96 -9.93 2.39
CA GLY A 44 -0.52 -9.82 2.67
C GLY A 44 0.07 -8.49 2.19
N VAL A 45 1.22 -8.13 2.75
CA VAL A 45 2.01 -6.95 2.35
C VAL A 45 2.28 -6.91 0.84
N GLY A 46 2.52 -8.07 0.22
CA GLY A 46 2.75 -8.17 -1.23
C GLY A 46 1.59 -7.68 -2.10
N MET A 47 0.34 -7.95 -1.69
CA MET A 47 -0.85 -7.51 -2.42
C MET A 47 -1.04 -5.99 -2.32
N TYR A 48 -0.82 -5.43 -1.13
CA TYR A 48 -0.81 -3.98 -0.94
C TYR A 48 0.28 -3.32 -1.78
N ASN A 49 1.49 -3.86 -1.78
CA ASN A 49 2.62 -3.36 -2.56
C ASN A 49 2.35 -3.37 -4.08
N MET A 50 1.60 -4.35 -4.57
CA MET A 50 1.14 -4.42 -5.96
C MET A 50 0.23 -3.24 -6.31
N VAL A 51 -0.82 -3.02 -5.51
CA VAL A 51 -1.77 -1.92 -5.71
C VAL A 51 -1.09 -0.57 -5.51
N PHE A 52 -0.21 -0.42 -4.51
CA PHE A 52 0.61 0.79 -4.33
C PHE A 52 1.48 1.08 -5.56
N SER A 53 2.12 0.07 -6.13
CA SER A 53 2.93 0.24 -7.33
C SER A 53 2.10 0.71 -8.52
N ALA A 54 0.88 0.20 -8.68
CA ALA A 54 -0.05 0.64 -9.72
C ALA A 54 -0.52 2.08 -9.49
N LEU A 55 -0.97 2.40 -8.29
CA LEU A 55 -1.40 3.76 -7.87
C LEU A 55 -0.27 4.79 -8.04
N GLY A 56 0.96 4.42 -7.67
CA GLY A 56 2.15 5.26 -7.84
C GLY A 56 2.46 5.55 -9.30
N LYS A 57 2.35 4.55 -10.20
CA LYS A 57 2.48 4.73 -11.65
C LYS A 57 1.39 5.64 -12.23
N LEU A 58 0.18 5.59 -11.66
CA LEU A 58 -0.96 6.40 -12.06
C LEU A 58 -0.98 7.80 -11.41
N LYS A 59 0.01 8.13 -10.57
CA LYS A 59 0.10 9.38 -9.79
C LYS A 59 -1.13 9.66 -8.92
N GLN A 60 -1.83 8.61 -8.51
CA GLN A 60 -3.02 8.69 -7.66
C GLN A 60 -2.63 8.75 -6.17
N VAL A 61 -1.95 9.83 -5.78
CA VAL A 61 -1.35 9.97 -4.44
C VAL A 61 -2.38 10.00 -3.31
N SER A 62 -3.58 10.52 -3.56
CA SER A 62 -4.69 10.54 -2.59
C SER A 62 -5.13 9.13 -2.19
N PHE A 63 -5.35 8.26 -3.18
CA PHE A 63 -5.73 6.86 -2.98
C PHE A 63 -4.60 6.06 -2.33
N LEU A 64 -3.36 6.32 -2.74
CA LEU A 64 -2.17 5.71 -2.17
C LEU A 64 -2.02 6.04 -0.67
N SER A 65 -2.24 7.28 -0.26
CA SER A 65 -2.19 7.69 1.15
C SER A 65 -3.31 7.05 1.98
N ASN A 66 -4.53 6.98 1.44
CA ASN A 66 -5.67 6.34 2.11
C ASN A 66 -5.43 4.83 2.31
N LEU A 67 -4.94 4.15 1.28
CA LEU A 67 -4.64 2.72 1.34
C LEU A 67 -3.51 2.42 2.34
N PHE A 68 -2.52 3.30 2.46
CA PHE A 68 -1.45 3.20 3.46
C PHE A 68 -1.95 3.32 4.90
N GLU A 69 -2.88 4.25 5.17
CA GLU A 69 -3.53 4.33 6.48
C GLU A 69 -4.34 3.07 6.79
N LYS A 70 -5.11 2.57 5.81
CA LYS A 70 -5.88 1.33 5.96
C LYS A 70 -5.00 0.11 6.24
N MET A 71 -3.87 -0.02 5.57
CA MET A 71 -2.91 -1.09 5.82
C MET A 71 -2.47 -1.11 7.30
N LYS A 72 -2.15 0.07 7.87
CA LYS A 72 -1.79 0.21 9.29
C LYS A 72 -2.95 -0.10 10.24
N ILE A 73 -4.16 0.39 9.93
CA ILE A 73 -5.37 0.13 10.73
C ILE A 73 -5.66 -1.37 10.79
N ASN A 74 -5.43 -2.08 9.69
CA ASN A 74 -5.58 -3.53 9.60
C ASN A 74 -4.44 -4.31 10.30
N GLY A 75 -3.50 -3.61 10.96
CA GLY A 75 -2.36 -4.22 11.66
C GLY A 75 -1.30 -4.79 10.73
N ILE A 76 -1.36 -4.49 9.43
CA ILE A 76 -0.40 -4.98 8.45
C ILE A 76 0.80 -4.03 8.44
N ILE A 77 1.97 -4.57 8.77
CA ILE A 77 3.20 -3.79 8.92
C ILE A 77 3.75 -3.47 7.52
N PRO A 78 3.88 -2.17 7.15
CA PRO A 78 4.53 -1.79 5.90
C PRO A 78 5.99 -2.24 5.85
N ASP A 79 6.44 -2.68 4.68
CA ASP A 79 7.85 -3.05 4.48
C ASP A 79 8.63 -1.91 3.80
N VAL A 80 9.95 -2.10 3.66
CA VAL A 80 10.84 -1.14 3.00
C VAL A 80 10.36 -0.83 1.57
N PHE A 81 9.76 -1.81 0.89
CA PHE A 81 9.25 -1.62 -0.47
C PHE A 81 8.01 -0.73 -0.47
N THR A 82 7.08 -0.90 0.48
CA THR A 82 5.95 -0.01 0.68
C THR A 82 6.43 1.44 0.83
N TYR A 83 7.37 1.70 1.74
CA TYR A 83 7.91 3.04 1.97
C TYR A 83 8.60 3.62 0.73
N ASN A 84 9.38 2.81 0.01
CA ASN A 84 10.00 3.23 -1.24
C ASN A 84 8.96 3.66 -2.29
N ILE A 85 7.85 2.92 -2.42
CA ILE A 85 6.76 3.31 -3.31
C ILE A 85 6.18 4.64 -2.88
N MET A 86 5.82 4.80 -1.60
CA MET A 86 5.23 6.03 -1.06
C MET A 86 6.10 7.26 -1.31
N ILE A 87 7.40 7.14 -1.06
CA ILE A 87 8.38 8.21 -1.30
C ILE A 87 8.49 8.49 -2.80
N SER A 88 8.57 7.46 -3.64
CA SER A 88 8.71 7.62 -5.10
C SER A 88 7.47 8.23 -5.77
N SER A 89 6.28 7.96 -5.23
CA SER A 89 5.01 8.51 -5.73
C SER A 89 4.79 9.93 -5.24
N ASN A 90 5.11 10.22 -3.96
CA ASN A 90 4.96 11.56 -3.39
C ASN A 90 6.06 12.51 -3.89
N GLY A 91 7.29 12.04 -4.06
CA GLY A 91 8.40 12.84 -4.59
C GLY A 91 8.25 13.25 -6.06
N ARG A 92 7.32 12.64 -6.81
CA ARG A 92 6.97 13.05 -8.19
C ARG A 92 5.77 14.01 -8.27
N VAL A 93 5.05 14.24 -7.18
CA VAL A 93 4.22 15.45 -7.05
C VAL A 93 5.21 16.54 -6.74
N GLY A 94 5.69 17.18 -7.81
CA GLY A 94 6.79 18.14 -7.75
C GLY A 94 6.65 19.08 -6.57
N LEU A 95 7.73 19.14 -5.79
CA LEU A 95 8.19 20.35 -5.12
C LEU A 95 8.35 21.47 -6.16
N VAL A 96 7.22 21.99 -6.62
CA VAL A 96 7.06 23.31 -7.20
C VAL A 96 5.67 23.76 -6.73
N ASP A 97 5.69 24.64 -5.73
CA ASP A 97 4.61 25.57 -5.36
C ASP A 97 3.68 25.29 -4.17
N LYS A 98 3.94 24.33 -3.26
CA LYS A 98 3.31 24.40 -1.93
C LYS A 98 4.28 24.18 -0.77
N ASP A 99 5.02 25.25 -0.55
CA ASP A 99 5.46 25.79 0.73
C ASP A 99 4.76 25.19 1.99
N VAL A 100 5.58 24.80 2.97
CA VAL A 100 5.25 24.63 4.41
C VAL A 100 4.41 23.41 4.87
N SER A 101 4.76 22.17 4.51
CA SER A 101 4.38 21.03 5.38
C SER A 101 5.33 19.83 5.47
N CYS A 102 6.31 19.69 4.57
CA CYS A 102 7.18 18.50 4.53
C CYS A 102 8.31 18.49 5.60
N GLU A 103 8.69 19.63 6.15
CA GLU A 103 9.83 19.70 7.08
C GLU A 103 9.55 19.06 8.47
N LYS A 104 8.29 18.74 8.78
CA LYS A 104 7.91 18.11 10.07
C LYS A 104 7.81 16.59 10.02
N ALA A 105 7.73 15.98 8.84
CA ALA A 105 7.60 14.53 8.72
C ALA A 105 8.96 13.81 8.84
N GLU A 106 10.03 14.40 8.29
CA GLU A 106 11.37 13.80 8.33
C GLU A 106 12.01 13.87 9.74
N SER A 107 11.72 14.92 10.52
CA SER A 107 12.24 15.04 11.89
C SER A 107 11.62 14.04 12.88
N ARG A 108 10.32 13.72 12.75
CA ARG A 108 9.66 12.76 13.68
C ARG A 108 10.02 11.31 13.41
N LEU A 109 10.30 10.93 12.16
CA LEU A 109 10.69 9.55 11.83
C LEU A 109 12.14 9.25 12.25
N ALA A 110 13.03 10.24 12.22
CA ALA A 110 14.37 10.11 12.77
C ALA A 110 14.36 9.97 14.31
N GLU A 111 13.53 10.74 15.03
CA GLU A 111 13.39 10.61 16.49
C GLU A 111 12.80 9.25 16.91
N ILE A 112 11.75 8.77 16.24
CA ILE A 112 11.13 7.46 16.55
C ILE A 112 12.09 6.29 16.25
N ALA A 113 12.97 6.42 15.27
CA ALA A 113 13.98 5.41 14.96
C ALA A 113 15.10 5.35 16.01
N VAL A 114 15.49 6.50 16.57
CA VAL A 114 16.51 6.57 17.64
C VAL A 114 15.96 6.05 18.97
N GLU A 115 14.70 6.31 19.29
CA GLU A 115 14.08 5.88 20.57
C GLU A 115 13.77 4.37 20.63
N LYS A 116 13.72 3.68 19.48
CA LYS A 116 13.55 2.20 19.41
C LYS A 116 14.87 1.42 19.37
N LEU A 117 16.02 2.11 19.38
CA LEU A 117 17.36 1.52 19.33
C LEU A 117 18.18 1.73 20.63
N LEU A 118 17.55 2.24 21.70
CA LEU A 118 18.02 2.22 23.09
C LEU A 118 17.11 1.33 23.94
#